data_AF-A0A4W6FIV6-F1
#
_entry.id   AF-A0A4W6FIV6-F1
#
_cell.length_a   1.000
_cell.length_b   1.000
_cell.length_c   1.000
_cell.angle_alpha   90.00
_cell.angle_beta   90.00
_cell.angle_gamma   90.00
#
_symmetry.space_group_name_H-M   'P 1'
#
loop_
_entity.id
_entity.type
_entity.pdbx_description
1 polymer ?
#
loop_
_entity_poly.entity_id
_entity_poly.type
_entity_poly.pdbx_seq_one_letter_code
_entity_poly.pdbx_strand_id
1 'polypeptide(L)'
;MSDFGRRVVKVPGPKSTNSHSRKMKDPIGTCSYNELYQNMKRFSKTGEYFCKELMSVFQQRAELELTYAKGLQKLAGKLIRASKGMSNNSTYSAWCHVSDEMYSRADAHRSLGNAFQQEAILEIRQVLDEHTKRKRPLDSAIERSGKLVTTNWSEQLKIKKKLVGLTREHEALFNFVENNKHISTEKEKQKMLNRLTKSAEMQARVDEEYFNINMEGHQMRLKWENTLKNCYQIIQELEKQRIEVLCNILNRYNLHMSSFGQTLKHGQRQIEQLVQRVDMDKDIQTLVEENRITAEDHKAEFLMVDYFEEDSKSLMGKDRRREAIKLKLQRLEDSIMKTKKDCEGIEKLMKMYSENPSFSNQKNLEETEQQLDETTLKLDLLEATHYKLSVSLSELEGKPKSFHRFSDSIVKWKDKDYEHSVVQLTRQVKLRRTPTRSRQSLRASIIYKGPVQFVTQKSVEPPQGASDQVTSTASTHKTEAEECGGTINGALPHTSDDKGQGQTSNLCSIGKCKALYDFTPQQDDELTLKEGDLLDIYSKEENGWWFGGLNGQTGHFPSAYVEELPVLNTVQSSDA
;
A
#
# COMPACT_ATOMS: atom_id res chain seq x y z
N MET A 1 -34.65 -76.30 -47.92
CA MET A 1 -35.63 -75.33 -47.41
C MET A 1 -35.71 -75.56 -45.90
N SER A 2 -35.08 -74.69 -45.11
CA SER A 2 -35.72 -73.53 -44.41
C SER A 2 -36.08 -73.95 -42.97
N ASP A 3 -35.89 -73.20 -41.89
CA ASP A 3 -35.24 -71.94 -41.54
C ASP A 3 -35.34 -71.86 -39.98
N PHE A 4 -34.73 -70.83 -39.37
CA PHE A 4 -34.75 -70.44 -37.94
C PHE A 4 -33.84 -71.24 -36.99
N GLY A 5 -32.89 -70.69 -36.23
CA GLY A 5 -32.62 -69.29 -35.86
C GLY A 5 -32.57 -69.16 -34.33
N ARG A 6 -31.36 -69.16 -33.73
CA ARG A 6 -31.09 -68.43 -32.47
C ARG A 6 -29.59 -68.20 -32.26
N ARG A 7 -29.26 -66.92 -32.04
CA ARG A 7 -27.92 -66.36 -31.82
C ARG A 7 -27.32 -66.83 -30.50
N VAL A 8 -26.04 -67.19 -30.51
CA VAL A 8 -25.15 -67.19 -29.34
C VAL A 8 -24.10 -66.09 -29.54
N VAL A 9 -23.93 -65.28 -28.50
CA VAL A 9 -23.06 -64.10 -28.43
C VAL A 9 -21.58 -64.51 -28.52
N LYS A 10 -20.84 -63.89 -29.45
CA LYS A 10 -19.37 -64.00 -29.55
C LYS A 10 -18.72 -63.17 -28.45
N VAL A 11 -17.95 -63.81 -27.56
CA VAL A 11 -16.90 -63.15 -26.78
C VAL A 11 -15.61 -63.23 -27.60
N PRO A 12 -15.00 -62.10 -28.02
CA PRO A 12 -13.71 -62.13 -28.69
C PRO A 12 -12.60 -62.36 -27.65
N GLY A 13 -11.91 -63.49 -27.73
CA GLY A 13 -10.65 -63.71 -27.01
C GLY A 13 -9.57 -62.69 -27.42
N PRO A 14 -8.59 -62.41 -26.55
CA PRO A 14 -7.59 -61.39 -26.82
C PRO A 14 -6.74 -61.80 -28.03
N LYS A 15 -6.74 -60.96 -29.06
CA LYS A 15 -5.84 -61.07 -30.21
C LYS A 15 -4.41 -60.88 -29.72
N SER A 16 -3.65 -61.96 -29.67
CA SER A 16 -2.20 -61.92 -29.52
C SER A 16 -1.58 -61.28 -30.76
N THR A 17 -1.40 -59.96 -30.73
CA THR A 17 -0.58 -59.23 -31.70
C THR A 17 0.89 -59.40 -31.33
N ASN A 18 1.45 -60.59 -31.59
CA ASN A 18 2.86 -60.83 -31.38
C ASN A 18 3.66 -60.61 -32.67
N SER A 19 3.64 -59.37 -33.17
CA SER A 19 4.60 -58.90 -34.18
C SER A 19 5.81 -58.26 -33.48
N HIS A 20 6.52 -59.03 -32.64
CA HIS A 20 7.82 -58.61 -32.14
C HIS A 20 8.86 -58.81 -33.25
N SER A 21 9.01 -57.79 -34.09
CA SER A 21 10.32 -57.45 -34.62
C SER A 21 11.31 -57.53 -33.45
N ARG A 22 12.23 -58.50 -33.47
CA ARG A 22 13.26 -58.69 -32.43
C ARG A 22 14.20 -57.49 -32.46
N LYS A 23 13.78 -56.36 -31.91
CA LYS A 23 14.67 -55.27 -31.54
C LYS A 23 15.64 -55.83 -30.50
N MET A 24 16.93 -55.58 -30.72
CA MET A 24 17.99 -55.95 -29.79
C MET A 24 17.61 -55.40 -28.40
N LYS A 25 17.60 -56.26 -27.38
CA LYS A 25 17.23 -55.86 -26.01
C LYS A 25 18.23 -54.79 -25.55
N ASP A 26 17.73 -53.64 -25.12
CA ASP A 26 18.58 -52.54 -24.64
C ASP A 26 19.13 -52.89 -23.25
N PRO A 27 20.45 -53.11 -23.10
CA PRO A 27 21.04 -53.47 -21.81
C PRO A 27 21.04 -52.29 -20.83
N ILE A 28 20.88 -51.05 -21.29
CA ILE A 28 20.89 -49.84 -20.46
C ILE A 28 19.48 -49.51 -19.95
N GLY A 29 18.49 -49.47 -20.85
CA GLY A 29 17.14 -49.00 -20.55
C GLY A 29 16.40 -49.80 -19.48
N THR A 30 16.78 -51.04 -19.21
CA THR A 30 16.14 -51.89 -18.19
C THR A 30 16.76 -51.76 -16.79
N CYS A 31 17.74 -50.86 -16.59
CA CYS A 31 18.38 -50.67 -15.29
C CYS A 31 17.60 -49.69 -14.40
N SER A 32 17.17 -50.14 -13.21
CA SER A 32 16.45 -49.29 -12.25
C SER A 32 17.24 -48.06 -11.79
N TYR A 33 18.57 -48.18 -11.63
CA TYR A 33 19.40 -47.02 -11.28
C TYR A 33 19.42 -45.95 -12.38
N ASN A 34 19.32 -46.36 -13.66
CA ASN A 34 19.22 -45.41 -14.76
C ASN A 34 17.88 -44.68 -14.70
N GLU A 35 16.78 -45.38 -14.47
CA GLU A 35 15.46 -44.78 -14.32
C GLU A 35 15.40 -43.80 -13.13
N LEU A 36 15.94 -44.18 -11.97
CA LEU A 36 16.05 -43.30 -10.80
C LEU A 36 16.85 -42.04 -11.11
N TYR A 37 18.00 -42.18 -11.78
CA TYR A 37 18.82 -41.05 -12.19
C TYR A 37 18.07 -40.10 -13.14
N GLN A 38 17.39 -40.62 -14.17
CA GLN A 38 16.62 -39.80 -15.10
C GLN A 38 15.44 -39.09 -14.43
N ASN A 39 14.76 -39.75 -13.49
CA ASN A 39 13.69 -39.14 -12.71
C ASN A 39 14.21 -37.98 -11.86
N MET A 40 15.30 -38.21 -11.13
CA MET A 40 15.92 -37.19 -10.29
C MET A 40 16.46 -36.02 -11.14
N LYS A 41 17.06 -36.29 -12.30
CA LYS A 41 17.52 -35.27 -13.25
C LYS A 41 16.37 -34.40 -13.77
N ARG A 42 15.22 -35.01 -14.09
CA ARG A 42 14.02 -34.27 -14.51
C ARG A 42 13.50 -33.36 -13.39
N PHE A 43 13.36 -33.89 -12.18
CA PHE A 43 12.95 -33.10 -11.01
C PHE A 43 13.90 -31.91 -10.78
N SER A 44 15.20 -32.17 -10.84
CA SER A 44 16.24 -31.16 -10.68
C SER A 44 16.16 -30.04 -11.72
N LYS A 45 15.86 -30.38 -12.98
CA LYS A 45 15.67 -29.39 -14.06
C LYS A 45 14.44 -28.51 -13.81
N THR A 46 13.34 -29.08 -13.34
CA THR A 46 12.15 -28.31 -12.95
C THR A 46 12.44 -27.37 -11.78
N GLY A 47 13.19 -27.84 -10.78
CA GLY A 47 13.62 -27.02 -9.65
C GLY A 47 14.51 -25.84 -10.06
N GLU A 48 15.44 -26.05 -10.99
CA GLU A 48 16.27 -24.99 -11.57
C GLU A 48 15.42 -23.93 -12.29
N TYR A 49 14.46 -24.37 -13.11
CA TYR A 49 13.53 -23.47 -13.80
C TYR A 49 12.75 -22.61 -12.79
N PHE A 50 12.15 -23.23 -11.77
CA PHE A 50 11.44 -22.50 -10.73
C PHE A 50 12.32 -21.46 -10.03
N CYS A 51 13.57 -21.79 -9.70
CA CYS A 51 14.50 -20.85 -9.10
C CYS A 51 14.79 -19.64 -10.00
N LYS A 52 14.88 -19.82 -11.33
CA LYS A 52 15.06 -18.72 -12.29
C LYS A 52 13.84 -17.81 -12.34
N GLU A 53 12.63 -18.38 -12.35
CA GLU A 53 11.39 -17.60 -12.29
C GLU A 53 11.28 -16.85 -10.95
N LEU A 54 11.57 -17.51 -9.83
CA LEU A 54 11.55 -16.89 -8.51
C LEU A 54 12.56 -15.74 -8.39
N MET A 55 13.76 -15.89 -8.96
CA MET A 55 14.72 -14.79 -9.05
C MET A 55 14.17 -13.59 -9.82
N SER A 56 13.48 -13.83 -10.94
CA SER A 56 12.82 -12.77 -11.72
C SER A 56 11.75 -12.05 -10.91
N VAL A 57 10.94 -12.80 -10.15
CA VAL A 57 9.92 -12.22 -9.24
C VAL A 57 10.59 -11.34 -8.18
N PHE A 58 11.64 -11.81 -7.51
CA PHE A 58 12.35 -11.01 -6.52
C PHE A 58 13.03 -9.78 -7.12
N GLN A 59 13.54 -9.88 -8.36
CA GLN A 59 14.14 -8.75 -9.07
C GLN A 59 13.10 -7.64 -9.31
N GLN A 60 11.93 -8.01 -9.84
CA GLN A 60 10.84 -7.07 -10.07
C GLN A 60 10.32 -6.49 -8.74
N ARG A 61 10.17 -7.33 -7.72
CA ARG A 61 9.73 -6.87 -6.39
C ARG A 61 10.72 -5.88 -5.79
N ALA A 62 12.02 -6.18 -5.82
CA ALA A 62 13.05 -5.28 -5.32
C ALA A 62 13.04 -3.93 -6.06
N GLU A 63 12.85 -3.94 -7.38
CA GLU A 63 12.78 -2.73 -8.19
C GLU A 63 11.58 -1.85 -7.82
N LEU A 64 10.41 -2.46 -7.56
CA LEU A 64 9.23 -1.75 -7.08
C LEU A 64 9.50 -1.04 -5.73
N GLU A 65 10.10 -1.76 -4.77
CA GLU A 65 10.43 -1.19 -3.46
C GLU A 65 11.40 0.00 -3.59
N LEU A 66 12.46 -0.16 -4.40
CA LEU A 66 13.45 0.89 -4.63
C LEU A 66 12.87 2.11 -5.35
N THR A 67 11.95 1.88 -6.28
CA THR A 67 11.26 2.96 -7.01
C THR A 67 10.33 3.73 -6.09
N TYR A 68 9.53 3.03 -5.29
CA TYR A 68 8.65 3.63 -4.30
C TYR A 68 9.44 4.47 -3.28
N ALA A 69 10.55 3.92 -2.75
CA ALA A 69 11.45 4.63 -1.85
C ALA A 69 11.94 5.96 -2.45
N LYS A 70 12.42 5.94 -3.71
CA LYS A 70 12.86 7.17 -4.40
C LYS A 70 11.72 8.17 -4.59
N GLY A 71 10.52 7.70 -4.92
CA GLY A 71 9.33 8.54 -5.06
C GLY A 71 8.98 9.23 -3.75
N LEU A 72 8.94 8.47 -2.66
CA LEU A 72 8.60 8.98 -1.34
C LEU A 72 9.65 9.97 -0.81
N GLN A 73 10.93 9.70 -1.03
CA GLN A 73 12.02 10.62 -0.71
C GLN A 73 11.89 11.97 -1.43
N LYS A 74 11.48 11.96 -2.71
CA LYS A 74 11.23 13.19 -3.48
C LYS A 74 10.04 13.98 -2.92
N LEU A 75 8.97 13.29 -2.52
CA LEU A 75 7.79 13.91 -1.92
C LEU A 75 8.10 14.53 -0.57
N ALA A 76 8.82 13.81 0.29
CA ALA A 76 9.32 14.33 1.57
C ALA A 76 10.10 15.63 1.37
N GLY A 77 11.09 15.63 0.47
CA GLY A 77 11.85 16.84 0.16
C GLY A 77 11.01 18.00 -0.40
N LYS A 78 9.92 17.72 -1.14
CA LYS A 78 8.98 18.75 -1.59
C LYS A 78 8.19 19.33 -0.41
N LEU A 79 7.71 18.50 0.51
CA LEU A 79 6.95 18.92 1.68
C LEU A 79 7.79 19.82 2.60
N ILE A 80 9.03 19.44 2.90
CA ILE A 80 9.95 20.31 3.69
C ILE A 80 10.17 21.66 3.00
N ARG A 81 10.35 21.68 1.68
CA ARG A 81 10.53 22.96 0.98
C ARG A 81 9.29 23.83 1.05
N ALA A 82 8.11 23.23 0.95
CA ALA A 82 6.84 23.95 1.08
C ALA A 82 6.62 24.47 2.50
N SER A 83 7.00 23.70 3.53
CA SER A 83 6.81 24.09 4.93
C SER A 83 7.74 25.23 5.36
N LYS A 84 8.92 25.41 4.73
CA LYS A 84 9.87 26.49 5.06
C LYS A 84 9.30 27.91 5.01
N GLY A 85 8.22 28.14 4.28
CA GLY A 85 7.54 29.45 4.23
C GLY A 85 6.60 29.72 5.41
N MET A 86 6.38 28.75 6.28
CA MET A 86 5.49 28.87 7.44
C MET A 86 6.22 29.47 8.64
N SER A 87 5.46 30.12 9.53
CA SER A 87 5.98 30.50 10.84
C SER A 87 6.33 29.25 11.66
N ASN A 88 7.37 29.36 12.49
CA ASN A 88 7.88 28.26 13.29
C ASN A 88 6.95 27.95 14.47
N ASN A 89 5.87 27.24 14.19
CA ASN A 89 4.79 26.95 15.13
C ASN A 89 4.48 25.44 15.22
N SER A 90 3.50 25.06 16.04
CA SER A 90 3.18 23.65 16.27
C SER A 90 2.69 22.96 14.99
N THR A 91 1.97 23.68 14.13
CA THR A 91 1.52 23.20 12.82
C THR A 91 2.70 22.95 11.86
N TYR A 92 3.64 23.89 11.75
CA TYR A 92 4.86 23.73 10.95
C TYR A 92 5.67 22.51 11.43
N SER A 93 5.88 22.39 12.74
CA SER A 93 6.60 21.26 13.33
C SER A 93 5.95 19.92 12.98
N ALA A 94 4.61 19.82 13.07
CA ALA A 94 3.89 18.61 12.70
C ALA A 94 4.10 18.23 11.21
N TRP A 95 4.04 19.19 10.29
CA TRP A 95 4.27 18.93 8.86
C TRP A 95 5.72 18.54 8.54
N CYS A 96 6.71 19.11 9.24
CA CYS A 96 8.10 18.69 9.11
C CYS A 96 8.30 17.22 9.51
N HIS A 97 7.69 16.80 10.62
CA HIS A 97 7.76 15.41 11.03
C HIS A 97 7.06 14.44 10.08
N VAL A 98 5.96 14.84 9.43
CA VAL A 98 5.34 14.02 8.36
C VAL A 98 6.34 13.80 7.22
N SER A 99 7.14 14.80 6.87
CA SER A 99 8.21 14.61 5.89
C SER A 99 9.31 13.68 6.40
N ASP A 100 9.74 13.82 7.66
CA ASP A 100 10.77 12.94 8.23
C ASP A 100 10.30 11.49 8.28
N GLU A 101 9.02 11.27 8.57
CA GLU A 101 8.39 9.96 8.51
C GLU A 101 8.37 9.40 7.07
N MET A 102 8.08 10.23 6.07
CA MET A 102 8.21 9.83 4.66
C MET A 102 9.65 9.44 4.29
N TYR A 103 10.67 10.14 4.79
CA TYR A 103 12.07 9.72 4.62
C TYR A 103 12.34 8.38 5.29
N SER A 104 11.92 8.21 6.54
CA SER A 104 12.10 6.96 7.28
C SER A 104 11.42 5.78 6.58
N ARG A 105 10.18 5.96 6.10
CA ARG A 105 9.47 4.96 5.30
C ARG A 105 10.20 4.68 3.98
N ALA A 106 10.72 5.69 3.30
CA ALA A 106 11.52 5.50 2.09
C ALA A 106 12.76 4.65 2.36
N ASP A 107 13.44 4.89 3.48
CA ASP A 107 14.61 4.11 3.88
C ASP A 107 14.25 2.67 4.22
N ALA A 108 13.09 2.42 4.84
CA ALA A 108 12.58 1.07 5.09
C ALA A 108 12.33 0.30 3.78
N HIS A 109 11.66 0.92 2.80
CA HIS A 109 11.46 0.33 1.48
C HIS A 109 12.80 0.09 0.76
N ARG A 110 13.74 1.04 0.84
CA ARG A 110 15.07 0.88 0.23
C ARG A 110 15.83 -0.30 0.83
N SER A 111 15.79 -0.42 2.17
CA SER A 111 16.43 -1.51 2.90
C SER A 111 15.82 -2.86 2.52
N LEU A 112 14.50 -2.93 2.39
CA LEU A 112 13.79 -4.12 1.95
C LEU A 112 14.15 -4.54 0.51
N GLY A 113 14.16 -3.58 -0.42
CA GLY A 113 14.57 -3.84 -1.81
C GLY A 113 16.02 -4.34 -1.90
N ASN A 114 16.93 -3.75 -1.13
CA ASN A 114 18.32 -4.21 -1.05
C ASN A 114 18.44 -5.60 -0.43
N ALA A 115 17.65 -5.92 0.60
CA ALA A 115 17.64 -7.24 1.22
C ALA A 115 17.21 -8.32 0.22
N PHE A 116 16.18 -8.07 -0.60
CA PHE A 116 15.80 -9.02 -1.67
C PHE A 116 16.92 -9.23 -2.69
N GLN A 117 17.68 -8.19 -3.04
CA GLN A 117 18.81 -8.32 -3.96
C GLN A 117 19.94 -9.18 -3.37
N GLN A 118 20.29 -8.97 -2.11
CA GLN A 118 21.45 -9.61 -1.48
C GLN A 118 21.13 -10.98 -0.88
N GLU A 119 19.96 -11.16 -0.29
CA GLU A 119 19.62 -12.32 0.53
C GLU A 119 18.70 -13.31 -0.17
N ALA A 120 18.08 -12.94 -1.30
CA ALA A 120 17.29 -13.85 -2.13
C ALA A 120 17.93 -14.04 -3.52
N ILE A 121 18.05 -12.97 -4.31
CA ILE A 121 18.49 -13.09 -5.71
C ILE A 121 19.92 -13.61 -5.82
N LEU A 122 20.84 -13.04 -5.03
CA LEU A 122 22.25 -13.44 -5.05
C LEU A 122 22.43 -14.89 -4.59
N GLU A 123 21.73 -15.31 -3.53
CA GLU A 123 21.84 -16.68 -3.03
C GLU A 123 21.26 -17.73 -4.00
N ILE A 124 20.11 -17.45 -4.61
CA ILE A 124 19.56 -18.37 -5.63
C ILE A 124 20.54 -18.48 -6.80
N ARG A 125 21.16 -17.36 -7.23
CA ARG A 125 22.17 -17.40 -8.29
C ARG A 125 23.37 -18.25 -7.89
N GLN A 126 23.92 -18.04 -6.71
CA GLN A 126 25.09 -18.78 -6.22
C GLN A 126 24.83 -20.30 -6.16
N VAL A 127 23.69 -20.73 -5.62
CA VAL A 127 23.36 -22.17 -5.53
C VAL A 127 23.16 -22.78 -6.92
N LEU A 128 22.55 -22.06 -7.87
CA LEU A 128 22.38 -22.54 -9.23
C LEU A 128 23.72 -22.67 -9.98
N ASP A 129 24.63 -21.71 -9.80
CA ASP A 129 25.96 -21.73 -10.42
C ASP A 129 26.79 -22.91 -9.88
N GLU A 130 26.75 -23.14 -8.56
CA GLU A 130 27.41 -24.28 -7.93
C GLU A 130 26.83 -25.61 -8.43
N HIS A 131 25.51 -25.72 -8.49
CA HIS A 131 24.83 -26.93 -8.97
C HIS A 131 25.20 -27.22 -10.43
N THR A 132 25.24 -26.20 -11.27
CA THR A 132 25.64 -26.34 -12.68
C THR A 132 27.07 -26.87 -12.79
N LYS A 133 28.00 -26.35 -11.98
CA LYS A 133 29.39 -26.80 -11.95
C LYS A 133 29.52 -28.26 -11.52
N ARG A 134 28.77 -28.68 -10.49
CA ARG A 134 28.81 -30.05 -9.96
C ARG A 134 28.10 -31.07 -10.86
N LYS A 135 27.04 -30.68 -11.58
CA LYS A 135 26.29 -31.56 -12.50
C LYS A 135 27.03 -31.83 -13.81
N ARG A 136 27.80 -30.86 -14.31
CA ARG A 136 28.50 -30.94 -15.61
C ARG A 136 29.28 -32.24 -15.86
N PRO A 137 30.12 -32.77 -14.94
CA PRO A 137 30.87 -34.00 -15.19
C PRO A 137 30.05 -35.29 -15.09
N LEU A 138 28.83 -35.26 -14.52
CA LEU A 138 28.07 -36.47 -14.21
C LEU A 138 27.59 -37.19 -15.47
N ASP A 139 27.01 -36.45 -16.41
CA ASP A 139 26.52 -37.00 -17.68
C ASP A 139 27.64 -37.70 -18.46
N SER A 140 28.82 -37.06 -18.54
CA SER A 140 29.99 -37.63 -19.21
C SER A 140 30.53 -38.88 -18.52
N ALA A 141 30.36 -39.03 -17.20
CA ALA A 141 30.76 -40.23 -16.48
C ALA A 141 29.81 -41.41 -16.79
N ILE A 142 28.50 -41.15 -16.80
CA ILE A 142 27.47 -42.14 -17.12
C ILE A 142 27.58 -42.58 -18.58
N GLU A 143 27.75 -41.64 -19.50
CA GLU A 143 27.86 -41.93 -20.94
C GLU A 143 29.09 -42.79 -21.23
N ARG A 144 30.26 -42.44 -20.67
CA ARG A 144 31.49 -43.22 -20.87
C ARG A 144 31.36 -44.65 -20.36
N SER A 145 30.83 -44.84 -19.15
CA SER A 145 30.68 -46.18 -18.56
C SER A 145 29.56 -46.99 -19.23
N GLY A 146 28.46 -46.36 -19.65
CA GLY A 146 27.37 -47.01 -20.40
C GLY A 146 27.80 -47.48 -21.80
N LYS A 147 28.66 -46.72 -22.48
CA LYS A 147 29.25 -47.15 -23.76
C LYS A 147 30.04 -48.45 -23.62
N LEU A 148 30.83 -48.61 -22.55
CA LEU A 148 31.56 -49.86 -22.30
C LEU A 148 30.62 -51.06 -22.14
N VAL A 149 29.53 -50.91 -21.39
CA VAL A 149 28.51 -51.96 -21.23
C VAL A 149 27.90 -52.34 -22.58
N THR A 150 27.55 -51.37 -23.41
CA THR A 150 26.91 -51.60 -24.71
C THR A 150 27.86 -52.29 -25.70
N THR A 151 29.13 -51.87 -25.72
CA THR A 151 30.17 -52.48 -26.56
C THR A 151 30.43 -53.92 -26.14
N ASN A 152 30.63 -54.18 -24.84
CA ASN A 152 30.84 -55.53 -24.33
C ASN A 152 29.64 -56.46 -24.59
N TRP A 153 28.40 -55.97 -24.37
CA TRP A 153 27.18 -56.72 -24.67
C TRP A 153 27.10 -57.15 -26.15
N SER A 154 27.52 -56.28 -27.06
CA SER A 154 27.53 -56.57 -28.50
C SER A 154 28.55 -57.66 -28.85
N GLU A 155 29.74 -57.63 -28.23
CA GLU A 155 30.78 -58.62 -28.45
C GLU A 155 30.43 -59.98 -27.81
N GLN A 156 29.80 -59.99 -26.62
CA GLN A 156 29.22 -61.21 -26.02
C GLN A 156 28.26 -61.91 -26.98
N LEU A 157 27.35 -61.16 -27.61
CA LEU A 157 26.40 -61.71 -28.58
C LEU A 157 27.10 -62.25 -29.83
N LYS A 158 28.18 -61.62 -30.27
CA LYS A 158 28.97 -62.05 -31.43
C LYS A 158 29.71 -63.35 -31.15
N ILE A 159 30.42 -63.45 -30.02
CA ILE A 159 31.14 -64.66 -29.62
C ILE A 159 30.15 -65.80 -29.33
N LYS A 160 29.02 -65.52 -28.68
CA LYS A 160 27.94 -66.50 -28.48
C LYS A 160 27.47 -67.13 -29.80
N LYS A 161 27.22 -66.30 -30.82
CA LYS A 161 26.81 -66.78 -32.15
C LYS A 161 27.90 -67.64 -32.80
N LYS A 162 29.17 -67.24 -32.68
CA LYS A 162 30.32 -68.00 -33.18
C LYS A 162 30.42 -69.37 -32.49
N LEU A 163 30.33 -69.41 -31.17
CA LEU A 163 30.37 -70.65 -30.38
C LEU A 163 29.23 -71.60 -30.79
N VAL A 164 27.99 -71.09 -30.89
CA VAL A 164 26.84 -71.89 -31.34
C VAL A 164 27.06 -72.45 -32.76
N GLY A 165 27.67 -71.68 -33.66
CA GLY A 165 28.04 -72.13 -35.00
C GLY A 165 29.04 -73.30 -34.95
N LEU A 166 30.15 -73.11 -34.24
CA LEU A 166 31.19 -74.13 -34.08
C LEU A 166 30.66 -75.40 -33.42
N THR A 167 29.76 -75.28 -32.45
CA THR A 167 29.13 -76.44 -31.81
C THR A 167 28.24 -77.22 -32.76
N ARG A 168 27.46 -76.56 -33.62
CA ARG A 168 26.69 -77.27 -34.66
C ARG A 168 27.58 -77.99 -35.65
N GLU A 169 28.68 -77.37 -36.06
CA GLU A 169 29.65 -77.99 -36.96
C GLU A 169 30.35 -79.19 -36.32
N HIS A 170 30.74 -79.07 -35.04
CA HIS A 170 31.34 -80.17 -34.29
C HIS A 170 30.39 -81.36 -34.15
N GLU A 171 29.14 -81.12 -33.75
CA GLU A 171 28.13 -82.16 -33.64
C GLU A 171 27.87 -82.86 -34.98
N ALA A 172 27.81 -82.09 -36.08
CA ALA A 172 27.68 -82.67 -37.41
C ALA A 172 28.88 -83.55 -37.79
N LEU A 173 30.10 -83.10 -37.48
CA LEU A 173 31.33 -83.88 -37.68
C LEU A 173 31.34 -85.13 -36.80
N PHE A 174 30.97 -85.03 -35.53
CA PHE A 174 30.90 -86.15 -34.60
C PHE A 174 29.94 -87.23 -35.10
N ASN A 175 28.71 -86.84 -35.45
CA ASN A 175 27.72 -87.75 -36.02
C ASN A 175 28.21 -88.39 -37.33
N PHE A 176 28.90 -87.62 -38.19
CA PHE A 176 29.49 -88.16 -39.41
C PHE A 176 30.56 -89.22 -39.10
N VAL A 177 31.45 -88.98 -38.13
CA VAL A 177 32.49 -89.94 -37.74
C VAL A 177 31.87 -91.20 -37.12
N GLU A 178 30.90 -91.04 -36.21
CA GLU A 178 30.22 -92.17 -35.56
C GLU A 178 29.52 -93.09 -36.57
N ASN A 179 28.85 -92.51 -37.58
CA ASN A 179 28.15 -93.27 -38.61
C ASN A 179 29.09 -94.00 -39.59
N ASN A 180 30.34 -93.55 -39.74
CA ASN A 180 31.30 -94.09 -40.73
C ASN A 180 32.44 -94.91 -40.11
N LYS A 181 32.48 -95.08 -38.78
CA LYS A 181 33.58 -95.74 -38.05
C LYS A 181 33.84 -97.20 -38.44
N HIS A 182 32.82 -97.91 -38.94
CA HIS A 182 32.92 -99.33 -39.30
C HIS A 182 33.39 -99.59 -40.74
N ILE A 183 33.34 -98.58 -41.61
CA ILE A 183 33.55 -98.72 -43.07
C ILE A 183 34.87 -98.07 -43.52
N SER A 184 35.52 -97.31 -42.63
CA SER A 184 36.71 -96.51 -42.96
C SER A 184 38.03 -97.25 -42.76
N THR A 185 39.02 -96.96 -43.61
CA THR A 185 40.40 -97.44 -43.44
C THR A 185 41.08 -96.79 -42.22
N GLU A 186 42.13 -97.40 -41.69
CA GLU A 186 42.85 -96.89 -40.51
C GLU A 186 43.37 -95.45 -40.71
N LYS A 187 43.87 -95.15 -41.92
CA LYS A 187 44.33 -93.80 -42.30
C LYS A 187 43.18 -92.78 -42.32
N GLU A 188 41.98 -93.19 -42.74
CA GLU A 188 40.79 -92.33 -42.76
C GLU A 188 40.25 -92.10 -41.35
N LYS A 189 40.25 -93.13 -40.50
CA LYS A 189 39.91 -93.00 -39.07
C LYS A 189 40.82 -91.99 -38.39
N GLN A 190 42.14 -92.08 -38.58
CA GLN A 190 43.08 -91.10 -38.02
C GLN A 190 42.83 -89.68 -38.53
N LYS A 191 42.51 -89.51 -39.82
CA LYS A 191 42.20 -88.19 -40.40
C LYS A 191 40.91 -87.60 -39.83
N MET A 192 39.90 -88.42 -39.62
CA MET A 192 38.63 -88.03 -38.99
C MET A 192 38.83 -87.64 -37.53
N LEU A 193 39.57 -88.46 -36.77
CA LEU A 193 39.93 -88.18 -35.39
C LEU A 193 40.66 -86.84 -35.27
N ASN A 194 41.68 -86.60 -36.12
CA ASN A 194 42.42 -85.33 -36.12
C ASN A 194 41.53 -84.11 -36.42
N ARG A 195 40.50 -84.25 -37.27
CA ARG A 195 39.53 -83.16 -37.54
C ARG A 195 38.64 -82.90 -36.33
N LEU A 196 38.20 -83.97 -35.67
CA LEU A 196 37.32 -83.91 -34.51
C LEU A 196 38.05 -83.29 -33.31
N THR A 197 39.31 -83.69 -33.06
CA THR A 197 40.19 -83.08 -32.06
C THR A 197 40.38 -81.58 -32.32
N LYS A 198 40.72 -81.17 -33.55
CA LYS A 198 40.88 -79.74 -33.88
C LYS A 198 39.60 -78.93 -33.69
N SER A 199 38.46 -79.53 -34.02
CA SER A 199 37.15 -78.89 -33.82
C SER A 199 36.85 -78.71 -32.33
N ALA A 200 37.10 -79.72 -31.51
CA ALA A 200 36.94 -79.65 -30.05
C ALA A 200 37.89 -78.61 -29.41
N GLU A 201 39.16 -78.58 -29.81
CA GLU A 201 40.14 -77.57 -29.36
C GLU A 201 39.71 -76.15 -29.71
N MET A 202 39.15 -75.93 -30.90
CA MET A 202 38.65 -74.62 -31.32
C MET A 202 37.40 -74.22 -30.55
N GLN A 203 36.48 -75.14 -30.29
CA GLN A 203 35.31 -74.88 -29.44
C GLN A 203 35.72 -74.52 -28.02
N ALA A 204 36.61 -75.30 -27.39
CA ALA A 204 37.07 -75.05 -26.03
C ALA A 204 37.70 -73.65 -25.90
N ARG A 205 38.49 -73.23 -26.89
CA ARG A 205 39.08 -71.88 -26.93
C ARG A 205 38.04 -70.78 -27.02
N VAL A 206 37.04 -70.92 -27.89
CA VAL A 206 35.98 -69.90 -28.06
C VAL A 206 35.01 -69.91 -26.88
N ASP A 207 34.81 -71.05 -26.23
CA ASP A 207 34.04 -71.16 -24.99
C ASP A 207 34.72 -70.43 -23.83
N GLU A 208 36.02 -70.61 -23.65
CA GLU A 208 36.82 -69.86 -22.68
C GLU A 208 36.81 -68.35 -22.97
N GLU A 209 36.94 -67.96 -24.25
CA GLU A 209 36.80 -66.56 -24.69
C GLU A 209 35.41 -66.00 -24.34
N TYR A 210 34.34 -66.77 -24.60
CA TYR A 210 32.98 -66.41 -24.26
C TYR A 210 32.77 -66.26 -22.75
N PHE A 211 33.32 -67.18 -21.95
CA PHE A 211 33.25 -67.11 -20.49
C PHE A 211 33.93 -65.83 -19.97
N ASN A 212 35.15 -65.56 -20.41
CA ASN A 212 35.92 -64.39 -19.98
C ASN A 212 35.21 -63.06 -20.31
N ILE A 213 34.67 -62.91 -21.53
CA ILE A 213 33.95 -61.68 -21.91
C ILE A 213 32.63 -61.49 -21.14
N ASN A 214 32.01 -62.58 -20.69
CA ASN A 214 30.84 -62.52 -19.80
C ASN A 214 31.24 -62.02 -18.41
N MET A 215 32.33 -62.56 -17.85
CA MET A 215 32.86 -62.11 -16.56
C MET A 215 33.26 -60.63 -16.57
N GLU A 216 33.95 -60.18 -17.61
CA GLU A 216 34.25 -58.76 -17.82
C GLU A 216 32.97 -57.91 -17.93
N GLY A 217 31.97 -58.40 -18.65
CA GLY A 217 30.68 -57.72 -18.79
C GLY A 217 29.96 -57.52 -17.47
N HIS A 218 30.00 -58.51 -16.56
CA HIS A 218 29.46 -58.36 -15.21
C HIS A 218 30.18 -57.24 -14.44
N GLN A 219 31.51 -57.17 -14.53
CA GLN A 219 32.28 -56.11 -13.87
C GLN A 219 31.98 -54.73 -14.44
N MET A 220 31.92 -54.60 -15.78
CA MET A 220 31.56 -53.34 -16.45
C MET A 220 30.15 -52.89 -16.08
N ARG A 221 29.20 -53.82 -16.02
CA ARG A 221 27.82 -53.57 -15.61
C ARG A 221 27.75 -53.03 -14.18
N LEU A 222 28.40 -53.70 -13.22
CA LEU A 222 28.44 -53.28 -11.83
C LEU A 222 29.08 -51.89 -11.67
N LYS A 223 30.16 -51.62 -12.39
CA LYS A 223 30.83 -50.30 -12.38
C LYS A 223 29.92 -49.19 -12.91
N TRP A 224 29.17 -49.45 -13.97
CA TRP A 224 28.20 -48.50 -14.51
C TRP A 224 27.03 -48.24 -13.55
N GLU A 225 26.48 -49.29 -12.94
CA GLU A 225 25.41 -49.16 -11.94
C GLU A 225 25.86 -48.38 -10.70
N ASN A 226 27.08 -48.62 -10.21
CA ASN A 226 27.68 -47.82 -9.14
C ASN A 226 27.89 -46.36 -9.55
N THR A 227 28.26 -46.10 -10.80
CA THR A 227 28.39 -44.73 -11.33
C THR A 227 27.03 -44.03 -11.32
N LEU A 228 25.97 -44.70 -11.79
CA LEU A 228 24.60 -44.17 -11.74
C LEU A 228 24.14 -43.88 -10.31
N LYS A 229 24.35 -44.82 -9.38
CA LYS A 229 24.02 -44.65 -7.97
C LYS A 229 24.70 -43.42 -7.37
N ASN A 230 26.00 -43.25 -7.63
CA ASN A 230 26.76 -42.11 -7.13
C ASN A 230 26.26 -40.79 -7.75
N CYS A 231 26.02 -40.76 -9.06
CA CYS A 231 25.48 -39.57 -9.71
C CYS A 231 24.07 -39.21 -9.20
N TYR A 232 23.22 -40.21 -8.96
CA TYR A 232 21.91 -40.01 -8.33
C TYR A 232 22.05 -39.37 -6.94
N GLN A 233 22.92 -39.91 -6.08
CA GLN A 233 23.14 -39.37 -4.73
C GLN A 233 23.67 -37.94 -4.75
N ILE A 234 24.56 -37.61 -5.70
CA ILE A 234 25.05 -36.25 -5.88
C ILE A 234 23.89 -35.32 -6.24
N ILE A 235 23.06 -35.65 -7.24
CA ILE A 235 21.92 -34.79 -7.61
C ILE A 235 20.92 -34.68 -6.44
N GLN A 236 20.66 -35.77 -5.71
CA GLN A 236 19.78 -35.77 -4.55
C GLN A 236 20.26 -34.77 -3.48
N GLU A 237 21.56 -34.77 -3.16
CA GLU A 237 22.13 -33.83 -2.18
C GLU A 237 22.07 -32.38 -2.68
N LEU A 238 22.31 -32.14 -3.97
CA LEU A 238 22.13 -30.80 -4.55
C LEU A 238 20.67 -30.34 -4.44
N GLU A 239 19.70 -31.22 -4.70
CA GLU A 239 18.29 -30.86 -4.54
C GLU A 239 17.91 -30.57 -3.09
N LYS A 240 18.48 -31.30 -2.13
CA LYS A 240 18.33 -31.00 -0.71
C LYS A 240 18.86 -29.61 -0.36
N GLN A 241 20.08 -29.28 -0.82
CA GLN A 241 20.67 -27.94 -0.63
C GLN A 241 19.82 -26.84 -1.28
N ARG A 242 19.28 -27.06 -2.48
CA ARG A 242 18.38 -26.11 -3.14
C ARG A 242 17.16 -25.81 -2.27
N ILE A 243 16.51 -26.86 -1.77
CA ILE A 243 15.30 -26.74 -0.95
C ILE A 243 15.62 -26.01 0.36
N GLU A 244 16.75 -26.33 0.99
CA GLU A 244 17.20 -25.65 2.21
C GLU A 244 17.42 -24.14 2.00
N VAL A 245 18.10 -23.75 0.91
CA VAL A 245 18.27 -22.34 0.54
C VAL A 245 16.91 -21.65 0.34
N LEU A 246 15.97 -22.28 -0.36
CA LEU A 246 14.63 -21.71 -0.55
C LEU A 246 13.86 -21.53 0.76
N CYS A 247 13.94 -22.50 1.68
CA CYS A 247 13.36 -22.38 3.02
C CYS A 247 13.98 -21.21 3.80
N ASN A 248 15.31 -21.04 3.74
CA ASN A 248 16.00 -19.94 4.41
C ASN A 248 15.62 -18.57 3.83
N ILE A 249 15.43 -18.48 2.52
CA ILE A 249 14.93 -17.27 1.84
C ILE A 249 13.50 -16.96 2.31
N LEU A 250 12.62 -17.96 2.39
CA LEU A 250 11.25 -17.77 2.86
C LEU A 250 11.19 -17.27 4.31
N ASN A 251 12.02 -17.84 5.18
CA ASN A 251 12.13 -17.38 6.57
C ASN A 251 12.60 -15.93 6.66
N ARG A 252 13.64 -15.56 5.89
CA ARG A 252 14.12 -14.18 5.83
C ARG A 252 13.09 -13.22 5.25
N TYR A 253 12.36 -13.64 4.21
CA TYR A 253 11.25 -12.85 3.68
C TYR A 253 10.25 -12.49 4.80
N ASN A 254 9.83 -13.47 5.60
CA ASN A 254 8.92 -13.24 6.72
C ASN A 254 9.50 -12.28 7.77
N LEU A 255 10.80 -12.42 8.11
CA LEU A 255 11.48 -11.52 9.04
C LEU A 255 11.54 -10.08 8.51
N HIS A 256 11.88 -9.91 7.23
CA HIS A 256 11.91 -8.60 6.57
C HIS A 256 10.52 -7.96 6.53
N MET A 257 9.47 -8.71 6.20
CA MET A 257 8.08 -8.22 6.25
C MET A 257 7.67 -7.79 7.66
N SER A 258 8.06 -8.57 8.66
CA SER A 258 7.76 -8.26 10.06
C SER A 258 8.45 -6.97 10.52
N SER A 259 9.75 -6.85 10.25
CA SER A 259 10.56 -5.67 10.57
C SER A 259 10.01 -4.43 9.86
N PHE A 260 9.76 -4.53 8.55
CA PHE A 260 9.19 -3.47 7.74
C PHE A 260 7.83 -3.00 8.29
N GLY A 261 6.93 -3.93 8.63
CA GLY A 261 5.64 -3.62 9.23
C GLY A 261 5.74 -2.91 10.59
N GLN A 262 6.75 -3.22 11.41
CA GLN A 262 6.97 -2.51 12.68
C GLN A 262 7.45 -1.07 12.46
N THR A 263 8.32 -0.83 11.49
CA THR A 263 8.76 0.53 11.13
C THR A 263 7.57 1.40 10.71
N LEU A 264 6.67 0.86 9.87
CA LEU A 264 5.47 1.59 9.44
C LEU A 264 4.55 1.93 10.62
N LYS A 265 4.29 0.95 11.50
CA LYS A 265 3.48 1.17 12.70
C LYS A 265 4.09 2.20 13.64
N HIS A 266 5.42 2.21 13.77
CA HIS A 266 6.11 3.22 14.58
C HIS A 266 5.93 4.63 14.01
N GLY A 267 6.17 4.81 12.71
CA GLY A 267 5.99 6.09 12.03
C GLY A 267 4.56 6.63 12.15
N GLN A 268 3.55 5.75 11.99
CA GLN A 268 2.15 6.12 12.18
C GLN A 268 1.87 6.63 13.60
N ARG A 269 2.35 5.93 14.64
CA ARG A 269 2.16 6.36 16.04
C ARG A 269 2.81 7.72 16.32
N GLN A 270 3.97 7.99 15.72
CA GLN A 270 4.62 9.30 15.86
C GLN A 270 3.75 10.41 15.26
N ILE A 271 3.20 10.21 14.06
CA ILE A 271 2.27 11.16 13.42
C ILE A 271 1.03 11.38 14.31
N GLU A 272 0.42 10.31 14.83
CA GLU A 272 -0.76 10.41 15.71
C GLU A 272 -0.47 11.26 16.96
N GLN A 273 0.68 11.04 17.60
CA GLN A 273 1.09 11.82 18.77
C GLN A 273 1.35 13.29 18.42
N LEU A 274 1.91 13.58 17.25
CA LEU A 274 2.19 14.95 16.81
C LEU A 274 0.90 15.72 16.49
N VAL A 275 -0.06 15.08 15.82
CA VAL A 275 -1.38 15.67 15.53
C VAL A 275 -2.11 16.05 16.83
N GLN A 276 -1.96 15.26 17.89
CA GLN A 276 -2.52 15.59 19.21
C GLN A 276 -1.84 16.81 19.87
N ARG A 277 -0.57 17.08 19.55
CA ARG A 277 0.21 18.20 20.11
C ARG A 277 0.01 19.53 19.37
N VAL A 278 -0.64 19.53 18.20
CA VAL A 278 -0.94 20.76 17.47
C VAL A 278 -1.91 21.62 18.28
N ASP A 279 -1.48 22.83 18.60
CA ASP A 279 -2.19 23.80 19.41
C ASP A 279 -2.40 25.09 18.61
N MET A 280 -3.59 25.17 18.01
CA MET A 280 -3.98 26.29 17.16
C MET A 280 -4.10 27.60 17.94
N ASP A 281 -4.58 27.55 19.18
CA ASP A 281 -4.81 28.76 19.98
C ASP A 281 -3.46 29.37 20.37
N LYS A 282 -2.50 28.51 20.77
CA LYS A 282 -1.12 28.93 20.99
C LYS A 282 -0.46 29.46 19.72
N ASP A 283 -0.62 28.78 18.58
CA ASP A 283 -0.06 29.21 17.30
C ASP A 283 -0.59 30.60 16.88
N ILE A 284 -1.89 30.86 17.04
CA ILE A 284 -2.50 32.18 16.76
C ILE A 284 -2.03 33.23 17.77
N GLN A 285 -1.91 32.89 19.05
CA GLN A 285 -1.38 33.81 20.04
C GLN A 285 0.05 34.24 19.70
N THR A 286 0.91 33.29 19.31
CA THR A 286 2.27 33.59 18.82
C THR A 286 2.23 34.49 17.59
N LEU A 287 1.35 34.20 16.61
CA LEU A 287 1.21 35.05 15.42
C LEU A 287 0.81 36.49 15.75
N VAL A 288 -0.14 36.67 16.68
CA VAL A 288 -0.56 38.00 17.13
C VAL A 288 0.59 38.74 17.81
N GLU A 289 1.34 38.04 18.68
CA GLU A 289 2.51 38.62 19.37
C GLU A 289 3.62 39.04 18.40
N GLU A 290 3.95 38.18 17.43
CA GLU A 290 4.97 38.46 16.40
C GLU A 290 4.60 39.64 15.50
N ASN A 291 3.30 39.93 15.32
CA ASN A 291 2.79 41.04 14.53
C ASN A 291 2.32 42.22 15.39
N ARG A 292 2.72 42.29 16.67
CA ARG A 292 2.40 43.45 17.50
C ARG A 292 3.10 44.69 16.99
N ILE A 293 2.30 45.73 16.82
CA ILE A 293 2.73 47.08 16.47
C ILE A 293 3.39 47.72 17.72
N THR A 294 4.51 48.44 17.55
CA THR A 294 5.27 49.00 18.67
C THR A 294 4.65 50.31 19.18
N ALA A 295 5.09 50.79 20.35
CA ALA A 295 4.57 52.04 20.91
C ALA A 295 4.87 53.28 20.06
N GLU A 296 5.92 53.25 19.23
CA GLU A 296 6.26 54.35 18.31
C GLU A 296 5.28 54.44 17.14
N ASP A 297 4.74 53.30 16.71
CA ASP A 297 3.73 53.19 15.64
C ASP A 297 2.32 53.61 16.09
N HIS A 298 2.12 53.89 17.39
CA HIS A 298 0.84 54.40 17.93
C HIS A 298 0.71 55.92 17.83
N LYS A 299 1.66 56.64 17.23
CA LYS A 299 1.52 58.09 17.03
C LYS A 299 0.80 58.36 15.70
N ALA A 300 -0.30 59.10 15.77
CA ALA A 300 -1.02 59.57 14.60
C ALA A 300 -0.88 61.09 14.47
N GLU A 301 -0.67 61.56 13.25
CA GLU A 301 -0.61 62.98 12.92
C GLU A 301 -1.97 63.45 12.41
N PHE A 302 -2.44 64.56 12.98
CA PHE A 302 -3.67 65.20 12.56
C PHE A 302 -3.37 66.62 12.08
N LEU A 303 -3.82 66.94 10.87
CA LEU A 303 -3.73 68.29 10.33
C LEU A 303 -4.57 69.23 11.19
N MET A 304 -3.95 70.33 11.63
CA MET A 304 -4.62 71.36 12.41
C MET A 304 -5.19 72.44 11.50
N VAL A 305 -6.18 73.17 12.00
CA VAL A 305 -6.75 74.30 11.26
C VAL A 305 -5.76 75.47 11.31
N ASP A 306 -5.23 75.86 10.15
CA ASP A 306 -4.37 77.05 10.03
C ASP A 306 -5.20 78.28 9.62
N TYR A 307 -5.37 79.24 10.55
CA TYR A 307 -6.14 80.47 10.33
C TYR A 307 -5.26 81.58 9.74
N PHE A 308 -5.78 82.34 8.78
CA PHE A 308 -5.04 83.45 8.17
C PHE A 308 -4.59 84.50 9.20
N GLU A 309 -5.40 84.71 10.23
CA GLU A 309 -5.14 85.68 11.29
C GLU A 309 -4.08 85.21 12.28
N GLU A 310 -3.64 83.95 12.24
CA GLU A 310 -2.57 83.47 13.13
C GLU A 310 -1.18 83.56 12.50
N ASP A 311 -1.09 83.78 11.17
CA ASP A 311 0.17 83.92 10.45
C ASP A 311 0.94 85.18 10.86
N SER A 312 2.17 85.00 11.36
CA SER A 312 3.11 86.08 11.69
C SER A 312 3.34 87.08 10.55
N LYS A 313 3.22 86.65 9.28
CA LYS A 313 3.40 87.49 8.08
C LYS A 313 2.11 88.15 7.59
N SER A 314 0.99 87.98 8.31
CA SER A 314 -0.31 88.52 7.91
C SER A 314 -0.27 90.05 7.72
N LEU A 315 -0.81 90.52 6.59
CA LEU A 315 -0.99 91.95 6.28
C LEU A 315 -2.14 92.59 7.09
N MET A 316 -2.80 91.83 7.96
CA MET A 316 -3.92 92.27 8.79
C MET A 316 -3.44 93.13 9.98
N GLY A 317 -4.05 94.31 10.16
CA GLY A 317 -3.74 95.20 11.27
C GLY A 317 -3.90 94.54 12.65
N LYS A 318 -3.00 94.85 13.60
CA LYS A 318 -2.86 94.15 14.89
C LYS A 318 -4.15 94.09 15.71
N ASP A 319 -4.91 95.18 15.80
CA ASP A 319 -6.16 95.20 16.57
C ASP A 319 -7.26 94.36 15.91
N ARG A 320 -7.38 94.47 14.58
CA ARG A 320 -8.33 93.65 13.80
C ARG A 320 -8.01 92.15 13.93
N ARG A 321 -6.72 91.82 13.89
CA ARG A 321 -6.20 90.45 14.04
C ARG A 321 -6.49 89.90 15.43
N ARG A 322 -6.29 90.71 16.48
CA ARG A 322 -6.61 90.35 17.87
C ARG A 322 -8.09 90.00 18.05
N GLU A 323 -8.99 90.84 17.56
CA GLU A 323 -10.44 90.61 17.70
C GLU A 323 -10.92 89.41 16.87
N ALA A 324 -10.36 89.21 15.67
CA ALA A 324 -10.66 88.03 14.86
C ALA A 324 -10.21 86.72 15.56
N ILE A 325 -9.01 86.70 16.14
CA ILE A 325 -8.51 85.55 16.91
C ILE A 325 -9.41 85.29 18.14
N LYS A 326 -9.78 86.32 18.91
CA LYS A 326 -10.68 86.16 20.07
C LYS A 326 -12.02 85.55 19.68
N LEU A 327 -12.60 85.96 18.55
CA LEU A 327 -13.86 85.38 18.07
C LEU A 327 -13.72 83.88 17.74
N LYS A 328 -12.59 83.47 17.14
CA LYS A 328 -12.30 82.06 16.85
C LYS A 328 -12.02 81.26 18.13
N LEU A 329 -11.32 81.85 19.11
CA LEU A 329 -11.10 81.24 20.43
C LEU A 329 -12.43 81.02 21.16
N GLN A 330 -13.34 82.00 21.15
CA GLN A 330 -14.68 81.85 21.73
C GLN A 330 -15.45 80.71 21.06
N ARG A 331 -15.44 80.63 19.73
CA ARG A 331 -16.07 79.51 19.00
C ARG A 331 -15.47 78.16 19.36
N LEU A 332 -14.15 78.08 19.53
CA LEU A 332 -13.46 76.88 19.95
C LEU A 332 -13.83 76.51 21.39
N GLU A 333 -13.91 77.47 22.31
CA GLU A 333 -14.37 77.26 23.70
C GLU A 333 -15.78 76.71 23.78
N ASP A 334 -16.72 77.27 23.01
CA ASP A 334 -18.10 76.76 22.95
C ASP A 334 -18.13 75.30 22.44
N SER A 335 -17.31 75.00 21.44
CA SER A 335 -17.18 73.65 20.86
C SER A 335 -16.51 72.67 21.82
N ILE A 336 -15.50 73.12 22.57
CA ILE A 336 -14.81 72.35 23.62
C ILE A 336 -15.78 72.05 24.76
N MET A 337 -16.51 73.05 25.27
CA MET A 337 -17.50 72.86 26.33
C MET A 337 -18.59 71.86 25.95
N LYS A 338 -19.09 71.95 24.70
CA LYS A 338 -20.08 70.99 24.19
C LYS A 338 -19.49 69.59 24.12
N THR A 339 -18.31 69.44 23.51
CA THR A 339 -17.66 68.12 23.34
C THR A 339 -17.29 67.50 24.70
N LYS A 340 -16.89 68.30 25.70
CA LYS A 340 -16.68 67.84 27.08
C LYS A 340 -17.94 67.24 27.70
N LYS A 341 -19.09 67.90 27.55
CA LYS A 341 -20.38 67.36 28.01
C LYS A 341 -20.77 66.07 27.29
N ASP A 342 -20.50 65.99 25.99
CA ASP A 342 -20.73 64.78 25.20
C ASP A 342 -19.85 63.62 25.73
N CYS A 343 -18.55 63.86 25.99
CA CYS A 343 -17.66 62.88 26.63
C CYS A 343 -18.20 62.42 28.00
N GLU A 344 -18.54 63.35 28.90
CA GLU A 344 -19.08 63.01 30.23
C GLU A 344 -20.37 62.18 30.13
N GLY A 345 -21.22 62.45 29.13
CA GLY A 345 -22.43 61.68 28.87
C GLY A 345 -22.12 60.24 28.45
N ILE A 346 -21.17 60.06 27.53
CA ILE A 346 -20.77 58.73 27.04
C ILE A 346 -20.02 57.95 28.14
N GLU A 347 -19.18 58.58 28.94
CA GLU A 347 -18.50 57.95 30.09
C GLU A 347 -19.49 57.41 31.12
N LYS A 348 -20.54 58.20 31.44
CA LYS A 348 -21.63 57.74 32.30
C LYS A 348 -22.35 56.55 31.69
N LEU A 349 -22.59 56.55 30.39
CA LEU A 349 -23.22 55.43 29.68
C LEU A 349 -22.35 54.16 29.73
N MET A 350 -21.04 54.28 29.47
CA MET A 350 -20.10 53.16 29.57
C MET A 350 -20.05 52.57 30.99
N LYS A 351 -20.03 53.44 32.01
CA LYS A 351 -20.05 53.01 33.41
C LYS A 351 -21.33 52.24 33.74
N MET A 352 -22.50 52.72 33.32
CA MET A 352 -23.78 52.04 33.53
C MET A 352 -23.81 50.65 32.88
N TYR A 353 -23.31 50.52 31.65
CA TYR A 353 -23.23 49.22 30.96
C TYR A 353 -22.24 48.25 31.62
N SER A 354 -21.16 48.77 32.22
CA SER A 354 -20.18 47.95 32.95
C SER A 354 -20.72 47.45 34.28
N GLU A 355 -21.50 48.29 34.98
CA GLU A 355 -22.09 47.96 36.29
C GLU A 355 -23.34 47.08 36.18
N ASN A 356 -24.04 47.11 35.04
CA ASN A 356 -25.27 46.35 34.82
C ASN A 356 -25.21 45.50 33.53
N PRO A 357 -24.56 44.32 33.56
CA PRO A 357 -24.35 43.47 32.38
C PRO A 357 -25.63 42.97 31.70
N SER A 358 -26.79 43.07 32.34
CA SER A 358 -28.10 42.70 31.78
C SER A 358 -28.69 43.76 30.83
N PHE A 359 -28.20 45.00 30.88
CA PHE A 359 -28.73 46.13 30.09
C PHE A 359 -27.99 46.37 28.77
N SER A 360 -26.90 45.64 28.52
CA SER A 360 -26.07 45.82 27.33
C SER A 360 -25.44 44.49 26.90
N ASN A 361 -25.00 44.42 25.65
CA ASN A 361 -24.25 43.29 25.13
C ASN A 361 -22.84 43.74 24.75
N GLN A 362 -21.94 42.77 24.51
CA GLN A 362 -20.55 43.06 24.16
C GLN A 362 -20.40 44.00 22.96
N LYS A 363 -21.31 43.89 21.97
CA LYS A 363 -21.31 44.74 20.78
C LYS A 363 -21.64 46.20 21.12
N ASN A 364 -22.66 46.43 21.93
CA ASN A 364 -23.07 47.78 22.37
C ASN A 364 -21.97 48.43 23.22
N LEU A 365 -21.28 47.64 24.06
CA LEU A 365 -20.12 48.11 24.83
C LEU A 365 -18.97 48.56 23.91
N GLU A 366 -18.64 47.76 22.89
CA GLU A 366 -17.62 48.10 21.90
C GLU A 366 -17.98 49.36 21.08
N GLU A 367 -19.24 49.49 20.67
CA GLU A 367 -19.74 50.67 19.95
C GLU A 367 -19.68 51.94 20.83
N THR A 368 -20.02 51.83 22.11
CA THR A 368 -19.96 52.96 23.05
C THR A 368 -18.51 53.34 23.36
N GLU A 369 -17.61 52.37 23.52
CA GLU A 369 -16.18 52.60 23.69
C GLU A 369 -15.57 53.32 22.46
N GLN A 370 -16.00 52.93 21.25
CA GLN A 370 -15.60 53.59 20.02
C GLN A 370 -16.09 55.05 19.98
N GLN A 371 -17.35 55.31 20.34
CA GLN A 371 -17.89 56.67 20.41
C GLN A 371 -17.15 57.55 21.41
N LEU A 372 -16.76 57.00 22.57
CA LEU A 372 -15.96 57.74 23.54
C LEU A 372 -14.58 58.09 22.98
N ASP A 373 -13.91 57.15 22.30
CA ASP A 373 -12.61 57.38 21.68
C ASP A 373 -12.67 58.46 20.58
N GLU A 374 -13.70 58.41 19.72
CA GLU A 374 -13.93 59.42 18.67
C GLU A 374 -14.19 60.82 19.26
N THR A 375 -15.01 60.89 20.32
CA THR A 375 -15.36 62.17 20.96
C THR A 375 -14.17 62.74 21.75
N THR A 376 -13.38 61.88 22.39
CA THR A 376 -12.14 62.27 23.08
C THR A 376 -11.10 62.79 22.10
N LEU A 377 -10.94 62.13 20.94
CA LEU A 377 -10.05 62.64 19.87
C LEU A 377 -10.48 64.03 19.43
N LYS A 378 -11.78 64.20 19.16
CA LYS A 378 -12.33 65.49 18.74
C LYS A 378 -12.04 66.57 19.78
N LEU A 379 -12.18 66.25 21.07
CA LEU A 379 -11.86 67.16 22.14
C LEU A 379 -10.37 67.54 22.14
N ASP A 380 -9.48 66.57 22.06
CA ASP A 380 -8.03 66.80 22.01
C ASP A 380 -7.62 67.68 20.81
N LEU A 381 -8.20 67.45 19.62
CA LEU A 381 -7.95 68.27 18.43
C LEU A 381 -8.45 69.71 18.59
N LEU A 382 -9.61 69.91 19.21
CA LEU A 382 -10.17 71.22 19.50
C LEU A 382 -9.31 71.97 20.54
N GLU A 383 -8.89 71.31 21.61
CA GLU A 383 -8.02 71.88 22.64
C GLU A 383 -6.61 72.19 22.09
N ALA A 384 -6.04 71.34 21.24
CA ALA A 384 -4.78 71.62 20.56
C ALA A 384 -4.88 72.84 19.64
N THR A 385 -5.98 72.96 18.89
CA THR A 385 -6.24 74.12 18.01
C THR A 385 -6.44 75.39 18.82
N HIS A 386 -7.20 75.33 19.92
CA HIS A 386 -7.40 76.46 20.84
C HIS A 386 -6.08 76.91 21.48
N TYR A 387 -5.26 75.95 21.94
CA TYR A 387 -3.94 76.24 22.48
C TYR A 387 -3.04 76.92 21.44
N LYS A 388 -2.93 76.38 20.22
CA LYS A 388 -2.13 76.97 19.13
C LYS A 388 -2.52 78.42 18.91
N LEU A 389 -3.82 78.67 18.77
CA LEU A 389 -4.35 80.00 18.50
C LEU A 389 -4.18 80.96 19.70
N SER A 390 -4.26 80.45 20.93
CA SER A 390 -3.99 81.20 22.17
C SER A 390 -2.53 81.61 22.31
N VAL A 391 -1.60 80.78 21.83
CA VAL A 391 -0.18 81.13 21.73
C VAL A 391 0.01 82.27 20.74
N SER A 392 -0.60 82.19 19.56
CA SER A 392 -0.56 83.29 18.57
C SER A 392 -1.15 84.60 19.10
N LEU A 393 -2.25 84.53 19.87
CA LEU A 393 -2.81 85.72 20.54
C LEU A 393 -1.86 86.30 21.59
N SER A 394 -1.24 85.45 22.42
CA SER A 394 -0.29 85.86 23.46
C SER A 394 0.94 86.53 22.85
N GLU A 395 1.46 86.01 21.74
CA GLU A 395 2.56 86.61 20.98
C GLU A 395 2.18 88.00 20.44
N LEU A 396 0.95 88.19 19.94
CA LEU A 396 0.44 89.49 19.49
C LEU A 396 0.25 90.52 20.62
N GLU A 397 -0.04 90.04 21.83
CA GLU A 397 -0.24 90.86 23.02
C GLU A 397 1.05 91.08 23.84
N GLY A 398 2.16 90.45 23.45
CA GLY A 398 3.44 90.53 24.16
C GLY A 398 3.45 89.79 25.51
N LYS A 399 2.56 88.81 25.68
CA LYS A 399 2.43 87.99 26.90
C LYS A 399 3.31 86.74 26.84
N PRO A 400 3.81 86.25 27.98
CA PRO A 400 4.58 85.00 28.01
C PRO A 400 3.72 83.81 27.58
N LYS A 401 4.34 82.84 26.89
CA LYS A 401 3.66 81.60 26.47
C LYS A 401 3.28 80.76 27.69
N SER A 402 2.03 80.32 27.75
CA SER A 402 1.56 79.35 28.76
C SER A 402 1.98 77.93 28.37
N PHE A 403 2.40 77.12 29.34
CA PHE A 403 2.66 75.70 29.13
C PHE A 403 1.33 74.92 28.99
N HIS A 404 1.26 73.98 28.04
CA HIS A 404 0.07 73.16 27.80
C HIS A 404 0.46 71.73 27.43
N ARG A 405 -0.45 70.77 27.62
CA ARG A 405 -0.22 69.34 27.30
C ARG A 405 0.11 69.06 25.82
N PHE A 406 -0.10 70.01 24.92
CA PHE A 406 0.18 69.89 23.49
C PHE A 406 1.40 70.72 23.04
N SER A 407 2.09 71.40 23.96
CA SER A 407 3.22 72.28 23.63
C SER A 407 4.32 71.56 22.84
N ASP A 408 4.60 70.31 23.19
CA ASP A 408 5.65 69.49 22.55
C ASP A 408 5.10 68.54 21.45
N SER A 409 3.80 68.58 21.20
CA SER A 409 3.10 67.67 20.26
C SER A 409 2.72 68.35 18.95
N ILE A 410 2.83 69.68 18.85
CA ILE A 410 2.50 70.44 17.64
C ILE A 410 3.77 70.66 16.83
N VAL A 411 3.79 70.14 15.61
CA VAL A 411 4.90 70.28 14.67
C VAL A 411 4.43 71.13 13.50
N LYS A 412 5.30 72.05 13.09
CA LYS A 412 5.09 72.87 11.89
C LYS A 412 6.00 72.42 10.78
N TRP A 413 5.49 72.37 9.56
CA TRP A 413 6.28 72.11 8.37
C TRP A 413 5.84 73.06 7.25
N LYS A 414 6.68 73.22 6.23
CA LYS A 414 6.42 74.13 5.11
C LYS A 414 6.27 73.36 3.81
N ASP A 415 5.20 73.67 3.09
CA ASP A 415 5.02 73.28 1.70
C ASP A 415 5.02 74.55 0.84
N LYS A 416 6.10 74.76 0.08
CA LYS A 416 6.32 75.98 -0.71
C LYS A 416 6.18 77.25 0.14
N ASP A 417 5.16 78.07 -0.13
CA ASP A 417 4.88 79.33 0.57
C ASP A 417 3.92 79.17 1.76
N TYR A 418 3.39 77.96 2.01
CA TYR A 418 2.43 77.69 3.07
C TYR A 418 3.09 76.98 4.26
N GLU A 419 2.77 77.44 5.46
CA GLU A 419 3.14 76.77 6.71
C GLU A 419 1.93 75.98 7.21
N HIS A 420 2.16 74.70 7.50
CA HIS A 420 1.16 73.76 7.97
C HIS A 420 1.47 73.32 9.40
N SER A 421 0.43 73.23 10.22
CA SER A 421 0.55 72.70 11.58
C SER A 421 -0.09 71.32 11.69
N VAL A 422 0.61 70.36 12.28
CA VAL A 422 0.07 69.06 12.66
C VAL A 422 0.21 68.86 14.17
N VAL A 423 -0.73 68.13 14.76
CA VAL A 423 -0.60 67.64 16.13
C VAL A 423 -0.37 66.14 16.12
N GLN A 424 0.67 65.69 16.82
CA GLN A 424 1.00 64.29 16.98
C GLN A 424 0.38 63.77 18.28
N LEU A 425 -0.59 62.86 18.16
CA LEU A 425 -1.32 62.28 19.29
C LEU A 425 -1.09 60.77 19.37
N THR A 426 -1.01 60.24 20.58
CA THR A 426 -0.98 58.79 20.80
C THR A 426 -2.37 58.19 20.60
N ARG A 427 -2.49 57.21 19.71
CA ARG A 427 -3.70 56.51 19.30
C ARG A 427 -3.48 55.00 19.38
N GLN A 428 -4.14 54.33 20.30
CA GLN A 428 -4.07 52.87 20.39
C GLN A 428 -4.89 52.24 19.25
N VAL A 429 -4.31 51.26 18.57
CA VAL A 429 -5.03 50.44 17.59
C VAL A 429 -5.88 49.42 18.35
N LYS A 430 -7.18 49.67 18.45
CA LYS A 430 -8.14 48.73 19.06
C LYS A 430 -8.73 47.82 17.98
N LEU A 431 -8.29 46.58 17.93
CA LEU A 431 -8.89 45.55 17.06
C LEU A 431 -10.17 45.01 17.71
N ARG A 432 -11.19 44.69 16.88
CA ARG A 432 -12.45 44.09 17.37
C ARG A 432 -12.17 42.82 18.17
N ARG A 433 -12.76 42.71 19.36
CA ARG A 433 -12.67 41.53 20.23
C ARG A 433 -13.69 40.48 19.80
N THR A 434 -13.61 40.04 18.54
CA THR A 434 -14.41 38.88 18.14
C THR A 434 -13.74 37.64 18.73
N PRO A 435 -14.43 36.82 19.55
CA PRO A 435 -13.84 35.58 20.02
C PRO A 435 -13.44 34.74 18.80
N THR A 436 -12.19 34.30 18.75
CA THR A 436 -11.76 33.30 17.77
C THR A 436 -12.67 32.08 17.94
N ARG A 437 -13.23 31.59 16.83
CA ARG A 437 -14.11 30.41 16.88
C ARG A 437 -13.35 29.25 17.54
N SER A 438 -14.00 28.58 18.50
CA SER A 438 -13.39 27.44 19.16
C SER A 438 -13.11 26.30 18.17
N ARG A 439 -12.09 25.50 18.44
CA ARG A 439 -11.70 24.32 17.64
C ARG A 439 -12.88 23.36 17.39
N GLN A 440 -13.81 23.25 18.32
CA GLN A 440 -15.04 22.44 18.20
C GLN A 440 -16.03 23.03 17.17
N SER A 441 -16.17 24.36 17.13
CA SER A 441 -17.03 25.06 16.17
C SER A 441 -16.52 24.93 14.73
N LEU A 442 -15.20 24.95 14.52
CA LEU A 442 -14.58 24.78 13.20
C LEU A 442 -14.67 23.32 12.67
N ARG A 443 -14.57 22.32 13.55
CA ARG A 443 -14.77 20.90 13.17
C ARG A 443 -16.21 20.61 12.73
N ALA A 444 -17.21 21.25 13.32
CA ALA A 444 -18.61 21.06 12.90
C ALA A 444 -18.88 21.52 11.46
N SER A 445 -18.11 22.50 10.95
CA SER A 445 -18.21 23.00 9.58
C SER A 445 -17.44 22.19 8.53
N ILE A 446 -16.53 21.31 8.93
CA ILE A 446 -15.81 20.40 8.03
C ILE A 446 -16.37 19.00 8.31
N ILE A 447 -17.32 18.56 7.49
CA ILE A 447 -17.85 17.19 7.56
C ILE A 447 -16.72 16.22 7.19
N TYR A 448 -15.90 15.85 8.17
CA TYR A 448 -14.95 14.75 8.06
C TYR A 448 -15.68 13.46 8.45
N LYS A 449 -16.23 12.75 7.47
CA LYS A 449 -16.59 11.34 7.63
C LYS A 449 -15.30 10.53 7.58
N GLY A 450 -14.68 10.31 8.74
CA GLY A 450 -13.52 9.41 8.83
C GLY A 450 -13.86 7.97 8.42
N PRO A 451 -12.88 7.07 8.32
CA PRO A 451 -13.13 5.66 8.03
C PRO A 451 -13.99 5.04 9.13
N VAL A 452 -15.01 4.27 8.75
CA VAL A 452 -15.87 3.52 9.68
C VAL A 452 -14.99 2.63 10.56
N GLN A 453 -14.85 2.97 11.84
CA GLN A 453 -14.16 2.13 12.80
C GLN A 453 -15.03 0.90 13.05
N PHE A 454 -14.57 -0.26 12.58
CA PHE A 454 -15.01 -1.54 13.12
C PHE A 454 -14.64 -1.58 14.60
N VAL A 455 -15.62 -1.35 15.46
CA VAL A 455 -15.51 -1.64 16.88
C VAL A 455 -15.48 -3.16 17.01
N THR A 456 -14.29 -3.72 17.17
CA THR A 456 -14.15 -5.08 17.68
C THR A 456 -14.62 -5.07 19.13
N GLN A 457 -15.65 -5.88 19.40
CA GLN A 457 -16.15 -6.14 20.75
C GLN A 457 -14.99 -6.60 21.64
N LYS A 458 -14.65 -5.80 22.65
CA LYS A 458 -13.90 -6.28 23.81
C LYS A 458 -14.86 -7.11 24.67
N SER A 459 -14.48 -8.37 24.88
CA SER A 459 -15.03 -9.28 25.88
C SER A 459 -14.98 -8.65 27.28
N VAL A 460 -16.13 -8.63 27.94
CA VAL A 460 -16.32 -8.17 29.33
C VAL A 460 -16.09 -9.36 30.27
N GLU A 461 -15.10 -9.25 31.16
CA GLU A 461 -15.04 -10.03 32.40
C GLU A 461 -15.89 -9.34 33.49
N PRO A 462 -16.51 -10.10 34.42
CA PRO A 462 -17.42 -9.54 35.42
C PRO A 462 -16.68 -8.92 36.60
N PRO A 463 -17.17 -7.81 37.20
CA PRO A 463 -16.55 -7.22 38.37
C PRO A 463 -17.11 -7.78 39.69
N GLN A 464 -16.21 -8.02 40.63
CA GLN A 464 -16.51 -8.29 42.05
C GLN A 464 -16.66 -6.96 42.83
N GLY A 465 -17.79 -6.82 43.53
CA GLY A 465 -17.88 -6.48 44.96
C GLY A 465 -17.56 -5.07 45.50
N ALA A 466 -18.61 -4.42 46.02
CA ALA A 466 -18.69 -3.45 47.15
C ALA A 466 -18.10 -2.03 46.91
N SER A 467 -18.66 -0.90 47.39
CA SER A 467 -19.78 -0.59 48.29
C SER A 467 -20.19 0.89 48.06
N ASP A 468 -21.44 1.20 48.41
CA ASP A 468 -21.93 2.46 48.98
C ASP A 468 -22.14 3.76 48.16
N GLN A 469 -23.44 4.11 48.11
CA GLN A 469 -24.10 5.38 48.47
C GLN A 469 -24.88 6.16 47.37
N VAL A 470 -26.22 6.04 47.46
CA VAL A 470 -27.27 7.09 47.61
C VAL A 470 -27.05 8.38 46.77
N THR A 471 -27.90 8.83 45.84
CA THR A 471 -29.31 9.25 46.02
C THR A 471 -29.93 9.63 44.66
N SER A 472 -31.10 9.02 44.36
CA SER A 472 -32.37 9.57 43.88
C SER A 472 -32.54 10.53 42.67
N THR A 473 -33.69 10.29 42.01
CA THR A 473 -34.55 11.12 41.13
C THR A 473 -34.14 11.35 39.67
N ALA A 474 -35.05 11.42 38.69
CA ALA A 474 -36.37 10.82 38.41
C ALA A 474 -36.80 11.34 37.02
N SER A 475 -37.41 10.46 36.20
CA SER A 475 -38.46 10.77 35.19
C SER A 475 -38.08 11.69 34.00
N THR A 476 -38.63 11.66 32.78
CA THR A 476 -39.88 11.16 32.16
C THR A 476 -39.64 11.39 30.64
N HIS A 477 -39.74 10.39 29.76
CA HIS A 477 -40.90 10.03 28.93
C HIS A 477 -41.15 10.83 27.62
N LYS A 478 -41.50 10.02 26.59
CA LYS A 478 -42.42 10.24 25.44
C LYS A 478 -41.80 10.64 24.10
N THR A 479 -41.79 9.71 23.13
CA THR A 479 -42.75 9.48 22.01
C THR A 479 -42.74 10.62 20.98
N GLU A 480 -42.77 10.41 19.67
CA GLU A 480 -43.64 9.55 18.87
C GLU A 480 -42.98 9.23 17.52
N ALA A 481 -43.36 8.08 16.96
CA ALA A 481 -43.21 7.73 15.55
C ALA A 481 -44.51 8.05 14.83
N GLU A 482 -44.45 8.38 13.54
CA GLU A 482 -45.56 8.16 12.61
C GLU A 482 -45.04 7.97 11.18
N GLU A 483 -45.88 7.35 10.37
CA GLU A 483 -45.62 6.29 9.41
C GLU A 483 -46.23 6.63 8.03
N CYS A 484 -45.93 5.78 7.04
CA CYS A 484 -46.70 5.51 5.80
C CYS A 484 -46.61 6.57 4.68
N GLY A 485 -46.55 6.27 3.37
CA GLY A 485 -46.98 5.16 2.51
C GLY A 485 -47.42 5.83 1.18
N GLY A 486 -47.48 5.28 -0.04
CA GLY A 486 -47.19 3.99 -0.66
C GLY A 486 -47.47 4.07 -2.18
N THR A 487 -47.14 2.98 -2.91
CA THR A 487 -47.89 2.37 -4.05
C THR A 487 -47.95 3.18 -5.40
N ILE A 488 -47.99 2.68 -6.66
CA ILE A 488 -48.53 1.46 -7.33
C ILE A 488 -48.04 1.34 -8.82
N ASN A 489 -47.83 0.10 -9.29
CA ASN A 489 -48.15 -0.55 -10.60
C ASN A 489 -47.65 -0.11 -12.00
N GLY A 490 -47.20 -1.11 -12.80
CA GLY A 490 -47.86 -1.44 -14.09
C GLY A 490 -47.04 -1.86 -15.34
N ALA A 491 -46.98 -3.18 -15.60
CA ALA A 491 -47.18 -3.90 -16.89
C ALA A 491 -46.14 -3.91 -18.08
N LEU A 492 -45.79 -5.16 -18.45
CA LEU A 492 -45.30 -5.76 -19.72
C LEU A 492 -46.38 -5.74 -20.86
N PRO A 493 -46.20 -6.15 -22.15
CA PRO A 493 -45.50 -7.38 -22.63
C PRO A 493 -44.91 -7.45 -24.09
N HIS A 494 -44.33 -8.63 -24.40
CA HIS A 494 -44.31 -9.40 -25.69
C HIS A 494 -42.99 -9.67 -26.47
N THR A 495 -42.51 -10.94 -26.33
CA THR A 495 -42.14 -12.00 -27.34
C THR A 495 -41.04 -11.72 -28.38
N SER A 496 -40.11 -12.64 -28.74
CA SER A 496 -40.09 -14.13 -28.77
C SER A 496 -38.69 -14.69 -29.12
N ASP A 497 -38.36 -15.88 -28.53
CA ASP A 497 -37.64 -17.10 -29.00
C ASP A 497 -36.30 -16.98 -29.80
N ASP A 498 -35.25 -17.83 -29.68
CA ASP A 498 -35.15 -19.27 -29.39
C ASP A 498 -33.69 -19.68 -28.99
N LYS A 499 -33.61 -20.60 -28.02
CA LYS A 499 -32.61 -21.65 -27.69
C LYS A 499 -31.08 -21.48 -27.76
N GLY A 500 -30.49 -21.75 -26.59
CA GLY A 500 -29.24 -22.51 -26.41
C GLY A 500 -29.12 -23.04 -24.98
N GLN A 501 -29.64 -24.24 -24.69
CA GLN A 501 -29.45 -24.93 -23.40
C GLN A 501 -28.07 -25.59 -23.33
N GLY A 502 -27.36 -25.39 -22.21
CA GLY A 502 -26.17 -26.16 -21.86
C GLY A 502 -25.77 -26.03 -20.38
N GLN A 503 -26.14 -27.04 -19.59
CA GLN A 503 -25.54 -27.46 -18.30
C GLN A 503 -25.80 -26.60 -17.05
N THR A 504 -26.88 -26.93 -16.33
CA THR A 504 -27.03 -26.64 -14.90
C THR A 504 -26.08 -27.53 -14.10
N SER A 505 -24.90 -27.01 -13.77
CA SER A 505 -24.13 -27.50 -12.63
C SER A 505 -24.91 -27.19 -11.35
N ASN A 506 -24.97 -28.13 -10.41
CA ASN A 506 -25.47 -27.87 -9.06
C ASN A 506 -24.53 -26.85 -8.39
N LEU A 507 -24.82 -25.56 -8.55
CA LEU A 507 -24.10 -24.46 -7.91
C LEU A 507 -24.56 -24.38 -6.44
N CYS A 508 -23.69 -24.81 -5.54
CA CYS A 508 -23.91 -24.66 -4.11
C CYS A 508 -23.67 -23.20 -3.73
N SER A 509 -24.68 -22.54 -3.15
CA SER A 509 -24.56 -21.16 -2.66
C SER A 509 -23.55 -21.10 -1.51
N ILE A 510 -22.48 -20.32 -1.67
CA ILE A 510 -21.42 -20.10 -0.67
C ILE A 510 -21.69 -18.88 0.22
N GLY A 511 -22.77 -18.13 -0.04
CA GLY A 511 -23.16 -16.95 0.72
C GLY A 511 -24.29 -16.17 0.04
N LYS A 512 -24.79 -15.12 0.70
CA LYS A 512 -25.75 -14.18 0.13
C LYS A 512 -25.18 -12.77 0.16
N CYS A 513 -25.55 -11.92 -0.78
CA CYS A 513 -25.23 -10.49 -0.74
C CYS A 513 -26.44 -9.64 -1.12
N LYS A 514 -26.38 -8.35 -0.76
CA LYS A 514 -27.34 -7.32 -1.13
C LYS A 514 -26.67 -6.33 -2.08
N ALA A 515 -27.30 -6.01 -3.20
CA ALA A 515 -26.81 -4.95 -4.09
C ALA A 515 -26.91 -3.57 -3.41
N LEU A 516 -25.80 -2.83 -3.40
CA LEU A 516 -25.70 -1.47 -2.88
C LEU A 516 -25.94 -0.41 -3.96
N TYR A 517 -25.77 -0.77 -5.23
CA TYR A 517 -25.94 0.11 -6.37
C TYR A 517 -26.51 -0.66 -7.57
N ASP A 518 -27.18 0.06 -8.47
CA ASP A 518 -27.61 -0.49 -9.75
C ASP A 518 -26.39 -0.87 -10.63
N PHE A 519 -26.47 -2.00 -11.32
CA PHE A 519 -25.46 -2.44 -12.28
C PHE A 519 -26.14 -2.90 -13.57
N THR A 520 -25.74 -2.28 -14.70
CA THR A 520 -26.23 -2.62 -16.04
C THR A 520 -25.18 -3.47 -16.76
N PRO A 521 -25.51 -4.70 -17.17
CA PRO A 521 -24.59 -5.59 -17.89
C PRO A 521 -24.07 -4.95 -19.18
N GLN A 522 -22.79 -5.12 -19.45
CA GLN A 522 -22.15 -4.80 -20.72
C GLN A 522 -21.87 -6.05 -21.56
N GLN A 523 -21.83 -7.23 -20.93
CA GLN A 523 -21.62 -8.52 -21.57
C GLN A 523 -22.76 -9.50 -21.25
N ASP A 524 -22.97 -10.49 -22.13
CA ASP A 524 -24.09 -11.42 -22.04
C ASP A 524 -23.98 -12.40 -20.84
N ASP A 525 -22.80 -12.52 -20.24
CA ASP A 525 -22.51 -13.33 -19.06
C ASP A 525 -22.57 -12.53 -17.74
N GLU A 526 -22.93 -11.24 -17.79
CA GLU A 526 -23.07 -10.35 -16.63
C GLU A 526 -24.51 -10.27 -16.12
N LEU A 527 -24.68 -10.14 -14.80
CA LEU A 527 -25.97 -10.14 -14.13
C LEU A 527 -26.43 -8.71 -13.82
N THR A 528 -27.64 -8.34 -14.24
CA THR A 528 -28.22 -7.03 -13.90
C THR A 528 -28.54 -6.95 -12.42
N LEU A 529 -28.13 -5.86 -11.76
CA LEU A 529 -28.43 -5.59 -10.36
C LEU A 529 -29.26 -4.30 -10.22
N LYS A 530 -30.19 -4.28 -9.27
CA LYS A 530 -30.78 -3.06 -8.73
C LYS A 530 -30.44 -2.91 -7.25
N GLU A 531 -30.24 -1.68 -6.80
CA GLU A 531 -30.03 -1.37 -5.39
C GLU A 531 -31.13 -2.03 -4.55
N GLY A 532 -30.72 -2.87 -3.59
CA GLY A 532 -31.61 -3.63 -2.74
C GLY A 532 -31.78 -5.10 -3.10
N ASP A 533 -31.37 -5.54 -4.29
CA ASP A 533 -31.51 -6.95 -4.72
C ASP A 533 -30.72 -7.90 -3.84
N LEU A 534 -31.29 -9.08 -3.55
CA LEU A 534 -30.67 -10.14 -2.74
C LEU A 534 -30.19 -11.29 -3.64
N LEU A 535 -28.88 -11.51 -3.68
CA LEU A 535 -28.24 -12.47 -4.56
C LEU A 535 -27.65 -13.66 -3.79
N ASP A 536 -27.66 -14.82 -4.43
CA ASP A 536 -26.85 -15.97 -4.02
C ASP A 536 -25.46 -15.86 -4.64
N ILE A 537 -24.41 -16.09 -3.84
CA ILE A 537 -23.02 -16.11 -4.31
C ILE A 537 -22.65 -17.56 -4.56
N TYR A 538 -22.10 -17.86 -5.73
CA TYR A 538 -21.60 -19.19 -6.08
C TYR A 538 -20.06 -19.24 -6.17
N SER A 539 -19.42 -18.16 -6.61
CA SER A 539 -17.96 -18.04 -6.66
C SER A 539 -17.50 -16.60 -6.48
N LYS A 540 -16.31 -16.40 -5.91
CA LYS A 540 -15.65 -15.10 -5.76
C LYS A 540 -14.30 -15.14 -6.46
N GLU A 541 -14.14 -14.39 -7.55
CA GLU A 541 -12.86 -14.31 -8.24
C GLU A 541 -11.97 -13.22 -7.65
N GLU A 542 -10.66 -13.43 -7.67
CA GLU A 542 -9.67 -12.49 -7.11
C GLU A 542 -9.56 -11.17 -7.90
N ASN A 543 -10.11 -11.11 -9.12
CA ASN A 543 -10.16 -9.93 -9.98
C ASN A 543 -11.28 -8.93 -9.59
N GLY A 544 -12.07 -9.23 -8.56
CA GLY A 544 -13.15 -8.38 -8.08
C GLY A 544 -14.52 -8.67 -8.69
N TRP A 545 -14.65 -9.69 -9.53
CA TRP A 545 -15.92 -10.16 -10.08
C TRP A 545 -16.41 -11.41 -9.35
N TRP A 546 -17.69 -11.42 -8.99
CA TRP A 546 -18.33 -12.56 -8.35
C TRP A 546 -19.33 -13.17 -9.31
N PHE A 547 -19.53 -14.48 -9.18
CA PHE A 547 -20.54 -15.22 -9.92
C PHE A 547 -21.64 -15.62 -8.96
N GLY A 548 -22.89 -15.33 -9.33
CA GLY A 548 -24.03 -15.58 -8.46
C GLY A 548 -25.36 -15.61 -9.21
N GLY A 549 -26.43 -15.74 -8.44
CA GLY A 549 -27.78 -15.89 -8.96
C GLY A 549 -28.78 -14.91 -8.34
N LEU A 550 -29.65 -14.35 -9.18
CA LEU A 550 -30.77 -13.50 -8.78
C LEU A 550 -32.01 -13.95 -9.56
N ASN A 551 -33.09 -14.30 -8.86
CA ASN A 551 -34.39 -14.67 -9.47
C ASN A 551 -34.30 -15.75 -10.57
N GLY A 552 -33.38 -16.70 -10.42
CA GLY A 552 -33.18 -17.81 -11.38
C GLY A 552 -32.28 -17.50 -12.58
N GLN A 553 -31.78 -16.26 -12.70
CA GLN A 553 -30.73 -15.89 -13.65
C GLN A 553 -29.37 -15.95 -12.95
N THR A 554 -28.33 -16.37 -13.67
CA THR A 554 -26.95 -16.45 -13.15
C THR A 554 -26.01 -15.66 -14.03
N GLY A 555 -25.06 -14.97 -13.43
CA GLY A 555 -24.06 -14.19 -14.17
C GLY A 555 -23.02 -13.54 -13.26
N HIS A 556 -22.06 -12.88 -13.88
CA HIS A 556 -21.00 -12.15 -13.20
C HIS A 556 -21.47 -10.75 -12.77
N PHE A 557 -21.05 -10.31 -11.59
CA PHE A 557 -21.27 -8.95 -11.13
C PHE A 557 -20.08 -8.45 -10.29
N PRO A 558 -19.83 -7.13 -10.27
CA PRO A 558 -18.71 -6.57 -9.52
C PRO A 558 -18.96 -6.63 -8.01
N SER A 559 -18.02 -7.19 -7.27
CA SER A 559 -18.07 -7.29 -5.81
C SER A 559 -18.19 -5.92 -5.11
N ALA A 560 -17.68 -4.86 -5.73
CA ALA A 560 -17.78 -3.49 -5.22
C ALA A 560 -19.21 -2.92 -5.19
N TYR A 561 -20.16 -3.58 -5.89
CA TYR A 561 -21.55 -3.14 -6.00
C TYR A 561 -22.48 -3.87 -5.02
N VAL A 562 -21.94 -4.76 -4.19
CA VAL A 562 -22.73 -5.59 -3.28
C VAL A 562 -22.12 -5.60 -1.87
N GLU A 563 -22.97 -5.84 -0.87
CA GLU A 563 -22.60 -6.08 0.53
C GLU A 563 -22.92 -7.53 0.89
N GLU A 564 -21.94 -8.28 1.35
CA GLU A 564 -22.16 -9.67 1.80
C GLU A 564 -22.97 -9.70 3.10
N LEU A 565 -24.02 -10.53 3.14
CA LEU A 565 -24.88 -10.66 4.29
C LEU A 565 -24.30 -11.70 5.27
N PRO A 566 -24.32 -11.43 6.58
CA PRO A 566 -23.84 -12.37 7.57
C PRO A 566 -24.67 -13.67 7.54
N VAL A 567 -23.98 -14.81 7.43
CA VAL A 567 -24.61 -16.13 7.46
C VAL A 567 -25.11 -16.39 8.89
N LEU A 568 -26.42 -16.26 9.11
CA LEU A 568 -27.07 -16.74 10.32
C LEU A 568 -27.13 -18.27 10.23
N ASN A 569 -26.19 -18.95 10.90
CA ASN A 569 -26.25 -20.40 11.08
C ASN A 569 -27.51 -20.76 11.87
N THR A 570 -28.59 -21.13 11.18
CA THR A 570 -29.72 -21.85 11.77
C THR A 570 -29.21 -23.22 12.22
N VAL A 571 -29.05 -23.37 13.53
CA VAL A 571 -28.82 -24.66 14.18
C VAL A 571 -30.00 -25.57 13.85
N GLN A 572 -29.80 -26.55 12.98
CA GLN A 572 -30.67 -27.72 12.91
C GLN A 572 -30.35 -28.58 14.13
N SER A 573 -31.26 -28.56 15.10
CA SER A 573 -31.32 -29.55 16.18
C SER A 573 -31.72 -30.89 15.56
N SER A 574 -30.82 -31.86 15.65
CA SER A 574 -31.11 -33.28 15.43
C SER A 574 -30.80 -34.03 16.73
N ASP A 575 -31.83 -34.23 17.54
CA ASP A 575 -31.92 -35.29 18.54
C ASP A 575 -33.38 -35.79 18.56
N ALA A 576 -33.62 -36.89 17.84
CA ALA A 576 -34.63 -37.92 18.07
C ALA A 576 -34.40 -39.09 17.10
#